data_AF-A0A368YHZ7-F1
#
_entry.id   AF-A0A368YHZ7-F1
#
_cell.length_a   1.000
_cell.length_b   1.000
_cell.length_c   1.000
_cell.angle_alpha   90.00
_cell.angle_beta   90.00
_cell.angle_gamma   90.00
#
_symmetry.space_group_name_H-M   'P 1'
#
loop_
_entity.id
_entity.type
_entity.pdbx_description
1 polymer ?
#
loop_
_entity_poly.entity_id
_entity_poly.type
_entity_poly.pdbx_seq_one_letter_code
_entity_poly.pdbx_strand_id
1 'polypeptide(L)'
;MNKNSKNNCREKIVLIKGAGDIASGTAYRLYKAGFNIAMSEIENPTVVRRTVSFAECVYRGSWEVEGIKSVYIDNINEINKLWSEGIIPVFNRCHVEDFKKLMKPEIVVDARMMKRKNNTEIDEASIVIGLGPGFKTGDNVNAVVETYRGHYLGRAIYQGEAMSYKKQPGEVPGYSIERVVSAPAEGIFTSERKIGEKIEKGEVFGYVDYIPVKAKISGVIRGIIYPGIEVADHEKIGDIDNRNIKEYCFTISEKALAIGGGVLEAVLYFSKDEN
;
A
#
# COMPACT_ATOMS: atom_id res chain seq x y z
N MET A 1 -16.40 -31.25 -1.11
CA MET A 1 -15.34 -30.21 -1.21
C MET A 1 -14.64 -30.13 0.13
N ASN A 2 -13.38 -30.58 0.19
CA ASN A 2 -12.62 -30.71 1.44
C ASN A 2 -12.47 -29.38 2.17
N LYS A 3 -12.95 -29.31 3.42
CA LYS A 3 -12.69 -28.20 4.35
C LYS A 3 -11.19 -28.07 4.70
N ASN A 4 -10.36 -29.07 4.38
CA ASN A 4 -8.94 -29.09 4.72
C ASN A 4 -8.06 -28.12 3.91
N SER A 5 -8.44 -27.70 2.69
CA SER A 5 -7.58 -26.79 1.92
C SER A 5 -7.63 -25.32 2.40
N LYS A 6 -8.71 -24.91 3.07
CA LYS A 6 -8.82 -23.57 3.66
C LYS A 6 -8.01 -23.40 4.94
N ASN A 7 -7.62 -24.50 5.59
CA ASN A 7 -6.81 -24.45 6.81
C ASN A 7 -5.30 -24.31 6.50
N ASN A 8 -4.82 -24.85 5.37
CA ASN A 8 -3.38 -24.89 5.09
C ASN A 8 -2.74 -23.50 4.83
N CYS A 9 -3.50 -22.54 4.30
CA CYS A 9 -2.97 -21.17 4.09
C CYS A 9 -3.07 -20.30 5.35
N ARG A 10 -3.97 -20.62 6.29
CA ARG A 10 -4.16 -19.87 7.54
C ARG A 10 -3.03 -20.08 8.56
N GLU A 11 -2.17 -21.06 8.31
CA GLU A 11 -0.96 -21.25 9.10
C GLU A 11 0.16 -20.30 8.64
N LYS A 12 0.13 -19.87 7.36
CA LYS A 12 1.17 -19.01 6.81
C LYS A 12 1.00 -17.54 7.19
N ILE A 13 2.04 -17.00 7.81
CA ILE A 13 2.12 -15.59 8.23
C ILE A 13 2.83 -14.77 7.16
N VAL A 14 2.17 -13.70 6.71
CA VAL A 14 2.72 -12.73 5.76
C VAL A 14 2.92 -11.39 6.45
N LEU A 15 4.16 -10.90 6.44
CA LEU A 15 4.47 -9.51 6.79
C LEU A 15 4.51 -8.66 5.52
N ILE A 16 3.68 -7.62 5.45
CA ILE A 16 3.74 -6.62 4.39
C ILE A 16 4.39 -5.35 4.93
N LYS A 17 5.53 -4.96 4.36
CA LYS A 17 6.20 -3.69 4.68
C LYS A 17 5.48 -2.57 3.92
N GLY A 18 4.90 -1.62 4.65
CA GLY A 18 4.02 -0.56 4.15
C GLY A 18 2.54 -0.95 4.24
N ALA A 19 1.66 0.03 4.44
CA ALA A 19 0.21 -0.13 4.53
C ALA A 19 -0.57 0.83 3.61
N GLY A 20 0.12 1.36 2.58
CA GLY A 20 -0.43 2.16 1.48
C GLY A 20 -1.48 1.45 0.61
N ASP A 21 -1.97 2.12 -0.42
CA ASP A 21 -3.03 1.60 -1.31
C ASP A 21 -2.62 0.33 -2.08
N ILE A 22 -1.39 0.26 -2.57
CA ILE A 22 -0.83 -0.94 -3.21
C ILE A 22 -0.64 -2.07 -2.20
N ALA A 23 -0.12 -1.76 -1.02
CA ALA A 23 0.05 -2.73 0.06
C ALA A 23 -1.31 -3.29 0.52
N SER A 24 -2.33 -2.44 0.58
CA SER A 24 -3.69 -2.81 1.01
C SER A 24 -4.39 -3.69 -0.03
N GLY A 25 -4.22 -3.43 -1.34
CA GLY A 25 -4.70 -4.34 -2.37
C GLY A 25 -3.97 -5.69 -2.38
N THR A 26 -2.70 -5.69 -2.01
CA THR A 26 -1.90 -6.92 -1.82
C THR A 26 -2.41 -7.71 -0.62
N ALA A 27 -2.55 -7.05 0.53
CA ALA A 27 -3.14 -7.61 1.75
C ALA A 27 -4.53 -8.16 1.49
N TYR A 28 -5.38 -7.44 0.74
CA TYR A 28 -6.72 -7.89 0.37
C TYR A 28 -6.69 -9.23 -0.37
N ARG A 29 -5.83 -9.39 -1.39
CA ARG A 29 -5.73 -10.63 -2.17
C ARG A 29 -5.26 -11.80 -1.30
N LEU A 30 -4.22 -11.60 -0.50
CA LEU A 30 -3.68 -12.62 0.40
C LEU A 30 -4.68 -12.99 1.52
N TYR A 31 -5.33 -12.00 2.13
CA TYR A 31 -6.37 -12.23 3.12
C TYR A 31 -7.53 -13.05 2.56
N LYS A 32 -8.01 -12.73 1.33
CA LYS A 32 -9.05 -13.52 0.66
C LYS A 32 -8.59 -14.94 0.31
N ALA A 33 -7.30 -15.16 0.10
CA ALA A 33 -6.69 -16.48 -0.08
C ALA A 33 -6.49 -17.23 1.26
N GLY A 34 -6.67 -16.56 2.40
CA GLY A 34 -6.69 -17.17 3.73
C GLY A 34 -5.38 -17.05 4.50
N PHE A 35 -4.47 -16.16 4.15
CA PHE A 35 -3.23 -15.94 4.90
C PHE A 35 -3.46 -15.07 6.14
N ASN A 36 -2.65 -15.27 7.18
CA ASN A 36 -2.56 -14.33 8.31
C ASN A 36 -1.65 -13.17 7.91
N ILE A 37 -2.18 -11.94 7.94
CA ILE A 37 -1.47 -10.76 7.46
C ILE A 37 -1.13 -9.85 8.62
N ALA A 38 0.11 -9.37 8.67
CA ALA A 38 0.48 -8.21 9.47
C ALA A 38 1.15 -7.17 8.58
N MET A 39 0.98 -5.89 8.90
CA MET A 39 1.55 -4.80 8.12
C MET A 39 2.37 -3.87 9.00
N SER A 40 3.52 -3.40 8.51
CA SER A 40 4.29 -2.36 9.20
C SER A 40 4.13 -1.02 8.49
N GLU A 41 3.95 0.07 9.22
CA GLU A 41 3.89 1.42 8.63
C GLU A 41 4.68 2.43 9.47
N ILE A 42 5.09 3.55 8.88
CA ILE A 42 5.67 4.67 9.62
C ILE A 42 4.64 5.34 10.54
N GLU A 43 5.11 6.08 11.54
CA GLU A 43 4.26 6.77 12.53
C GLU A 43 3.31 7.81 11.90
N ASN A 44 3.79 8.53 10.89
CA ASN A 44 3.01 9.51 10.13
C ASN A 44 2.89 9.09 8.65
N PRO A 45 2.03 8.10 8.31
CA PRO A 45 1.88 7.65 6.94
C PRO A 45 1.42 8.77 6.00
N THR A 46 2.16 9.01 4.91
CA THR A 46 1.81 10.02 3.87
C THR A 46 0.92 9.44 2.77
N VAL A 47 0.05 8.50 3.13
CA VAL A 47 -0.84 7.83 2.17
C VAL A 47 -1.90 8.79 1.65
N VAL A 48 -1.95 8.95 0.33
CA VAL A 48 -2.90 9.89 -0.31
C VAL A 48 -4.29 9.25 -0.40
N ARG A 49 -4.37 7.97 -0.79
CA ARG A 49 -5.63 7.25 -0.99
C ARG A 49 -6.11 6.56 0.30
N ARG A 50 -6.31 7.35 1.35
CA ARG A 50 -6.58 6.89 2.73
C ARG A 50 -7.78 5.96 2.88
N THR A 51 -8.85 6.24 2.15
CA THR A 51 -10.10 5.46 2.17
C THR A 51 -9.93 4.00 1.75
N VAL A 52 -8.85 3.69 1.03
CA VAL A 52 -8.55 2.33 0.54
C VAL A 52 -7.18 1.85 1.01
N SER A 53 -6.71 2.41 2.13
CA SER A 53 -5.39 2.14 2.72
C SER A 53 -5.56 1.70 4.17
N PHE A 54 -5.04 0.54 4.54
CA PHE A 54 -5.01 0.09 5.93
C PHE A 54 -4.15 0.99 6.82
N ALA A 55 -3.20 1.75 6.26
CA ALA A 55 -2.43 2.78 6.97
C ALA A 55 -3.30 3.83 7.69
N GLU A 56 -4.55 4.07 7.27
CA GLU A 56 -5.43 5.03 7.98
C GLU A 56 -5.72 4.59 9.43
N CYS A 57 -5.59 3.30 9.76
CA CYS A 57 -5.74 2.84 11.14
C CYS A 57 -4.65 3.39 12.08
N VAL A 58 -3.47 3.78 11.57
CA VAL A 58 -2.42 4.42 12.38
C VAL A 58 -2.94 5.70 13.02
N TYR A 59 -3.75 6.47 12.28
CA TYR A 59 -4.34 7.72 12.79
C TYR A 59 -5.67 7.52 13.51
N ARG A 60 -6.41 6.46 13.20
CA ARG A 60 -7.80 6.24 13.66
C ARG A 60 -7.92 5.15 14.74
N GLY A 61 -6.84 4.44 15.05
CA GLY A 61 -6.82 3.20 15.83
C GLY A 61 -7.37 1.97 15.08
N SER A 62 -8.39 2.15 14.23
CA SER A 62 -8.91 1.09 13.36
C SER A 62 -9.43 1.66 12.04
N TRP A 63 -9.41 0.84 10.99
CA TRP A 63 -9.91 1.21 9.66
C TRP A 63 -10.42 -0.01 8.90
N GLU A 64 -11.38 0.18 8.00
CA GLU A 64 -11.92 -0.90 7.16
C GLU A 64 -11.74 -0.57 5.68
N VAL A 65 -11.29 -1.56 4.91
CA VAL A 65 -11.21 -1.49 3.45
C VAL A 65 -11.93 -2.69 2.87
N GLU A 66 -13.01 -2.44 2.13
CA GLU A 66 -13.84 -3.46 1.45
C GLU A 66 -14.20 -4.66 2.35
N GLY A 67 -14.68 -4.38 3.56
CA GLY A 67 -15.14 -5.40 4.52
C GLY A 67 -14.02 -6.14 5.26
N ILE A 68 -12.76 -5.68 5.15
CA ILE A 68 -11.63 -6.19 5.93
C ILE A 68 -11.21 -5.11 6.92
N LYS A 69 -11.17 -5.45 8.20
CA LYS A 69 -10.78 -4.53 9.27
C LYS A 69 -9.28 -4.60 9.52
N SER A 70 -8.69 -3.44 9.79
CA SER A 70 -7.34 -3.26 10.29
C SER A 70 -7.35 -2.52 11.62
N VAL A 71 -6.39 -2.83 12.49
CA VAL A 71 -6.22 -2.21 13.81
C VAL A 71 -4.76 -1.89 14.02
N TYR A 72 -4.49 -0.67 14.48
CA TYR A 72 -3.16 -0.28 14.91
C TYR A 72 -2.84 -0.89 16.27
N ILE A 73 -1.68 -1.54 16.40
CA ILE A 73 -1.22 -2.18 17.63
C ILE A 73 0.20 -1.72 17.98
N ASP A 74 0.41 -1.48 19.29
CA ASP A 74 1.73 -1.26 19.88
C ASP A 74 2.25 -2.51 20.62
N ASN A 75 1.39 -3.52 20.81
CA ASN A 75 1.71 -4.74 21.53
C ASN A 75 1.45 -5.99 20.67
N ILE A 76 2.53 -6.72 20.36
CA ILE A 76 2.48 -7.94 19.56
C ILE A 76 1.66 -9.07 20.20
N ASN A 77 1.46 -9.08 21.52
CA ASN A 77 0.68 -10.14 22.17
C ASN A 77 -0.78 -10.19 21.70
N GLU A 78 -1.28 -9.12 21.06
CA GLU A 78 -2.64 -9.04 20.53
C GLU A 78 -2.79 -9.71 19.15
N ILE A 79 -1.68 -10.01 18.46
CA ILE A 79 -1.66 -10.38 17.04
C ILE A 79 -2.48 -11.66 16.75
N ASN A 80 -2.33 -12.69 17.58
CA ASN A 80 -3.01 -13.98 17.40
C ASN A 80 -4.53 -13.85 17.60
N LYS A 81 -4.94 -13.02 18.56
CA LYS A 81 -6.36 -12.72 18.79
C LYS A 81 -6.94 -12.02 17.56
N LEU A 82 -6.26 -10.99 17.06
CA LEU A 82 -6.71 -10.24 15.88
C LEU A 82 -6.83 -11.13 14.64
N TRP A 83 -5.86 -12.02 14.38
CA TRP A 83 -5.96 -12.99 13.29
C TRP A 83 -7.13 -13.96 13.45
N SER A 84 -7.39 -14.45 14.66
CA SER A 84 -8.56 -15.32 14.91
C SER A 84 -9.90 -14.62 14.62
N GLU A 85 -9.93 -13.30 14.74
CA GLU A 85 -11.07 -12.43 14.44
C GLU A 85 -11.11 -11.96 12.96
N GLY A 86 -10.10 -12.32 12.16
CA GLY A 86 -9.99 -11.87 10.77
C GLY A 86 -9.59 -10.39 10.62
N ILE A 87 -8.90 -9.84 11.62
CA ILE A 87 -8.45 -8.44 11.64
C ILE A 87 -6.97 -8.39 11.24
N ILE A 88 -6.60 -7.41 10.41
CA ILE A 88 -5.23 -7.16 9.99
C ILE A 88 -4.54 -6.22 11.01
N PRO A 89 -3.61 -6.70 11.83
CA PRO A 89 -2.76 -5.85 12.66
C PRO A 89 -1.83 -4.98 11.80
N VAL A 90 -1.76 -3.70 12.15
CA VAL A 90 -0.79 -2.72 11.63
C VAL A 90 0.04 -2.20 12.79
N PHE A 91 1.35 -2.11 12.66
CA PHE A 91 2.23 -1.66 13.73
C PHE A 91 3.30 -0.70 13.23
N ASN A 92 3.93 0.05 14.13
CA ASN A 92 5.00 0.98 13.77
C ASN A 92 6.25 0.22 13.28
N ARG A 93 6.73 0.59 12.10
CA ARG A 93 7.91 0.00 11.44
C ARG A 93 9.17 0.04 12.31
N CYS A 94 9.29 0.97 13.27
CA CYS A 94 10.44 0.96 14.19
C CYS A 94 10.55 -0.36 14.99
N HIS A 95 9.46 -1.10 15.16
CA HIS A 95 9.41 -2.39 15.86
C HIS A 95 9.45 -3.61 14.93
N VAL A 96 9.71 -3.43 13.63
CA VAL A 96 9.61 -4.53 12.65
C VAL A 96 10.48 -5.74 12.98
N GLU A 97 11.68 -5.54 13.51
CA GLU A 97 12.58 -6.64 13.88
C GLU A 97 12.09 -7.42 15.09
N ASP A 98 11.50 -6.74 16.08
CA ASP A 98 10.92 -7.40 17.26
C ASP A 98 9.68 -8.20 16.86
N PHE A 99 8.84 -7.62 15.98
CA PHE A 99 7.70 -8.32 15.42
C PHE A 99 8.13 -9.54 14.61
N LYS A 100 9.16 -9.43 13.75
CA LYS A 100 9.69 -10.55 12.96
C LYS A 100 10.20 -11.70 13.84
N LYS A 101 10.92 -11.42 14.92
CA LYS A 101 11.44 -12.44 15.85
C LYS A 101 10.33 -13.26 16.50
N LEU A 102 9.22 -12.61 16.82
CA LEU A 102 8.11 -13.20 17.56
C LEU A 102 7.10 -13.88 16.63
N MET A 103 6.70 -13.24 15.54
CA MET A 103 5.72 -13.81 14.60
C MET A 103 6.34 -14.77 13.59
N LYS A 104 7.65 -14.66 13.32
CA LYS A 104 8.41 -15.49 12.36
C LYS A 104 7.69 -15.65 11.02
N PRO A 105 7.53 -14.55 10.26
CA PRO A 105 6.80 -14.61 9.00
C PRO A 105 7.51 -15.54 8.02
N GLU A 106 6.75 -16.42 7.35
CA GLU A 106 7.27 -17.24 6.25
C GLU A 106 7.43 -16.42 4.97
N ILE A 107 6.64 -15.35 4.85
CA ILE A 107 6.58 -14.50 3.68
C ILE A 107 6.75 -13.04 4.09
N VAL A 108 7.66 -12.33 3.43
CA VAL A 108 7.81 -10.87 3.52
C VAL A 108 7.51 -10.26 2.15
N VAL A 109 6.60 -9.30 2.11
CA VAL A 109 6.30 -8.51 0.92
C VAL A 109 6.70 -7.07 1.15
N ASP A 110 7.66 -6.56 0.38
CA ASP A 110 8.02 -5.15 0.44
C ASP A 110 7.17 -4.33 -0.51
N ALA A 111 6.13 -3.71 0.06
CA ALA A 111 5.16 -2.87 -0.62
C ALA A 111 5.37 -1.36 -0.36
N ARG A 112 6.53 -0.96 0.18
CA ARG A 112 6.85 0.45 0.48
C ARG A 112 7.06 1.30 -0.78
N MET A 113 7.21 0.66 -1.94
CA MET A 113 7.39 1.34 -3.24
C MET A 113 8.58 2.31 -3.25
N MET A 114 9.67 1.98 -2.55
CA MET A 114 10.86 2.82 -2.45
C MET A 114 11.62 2.84 -3.79
N LYS A 115 11.57 3.96 -4.51
CA LYS A 115 12.03 4.05 -5.91
C LYS A 115 13.53 3.89 -6.15
N ARG A 116 14.39 3.92 -5.11
CA ARG A 116 15.86 4.02 -5.27
C ARG A 116 16.71 3.35 -4.19
N LYS A 117 16.27 3.36 -2.94
CA LYS A 117 16.96 2.71 -1.83
C LYS A 117 15.95 1.93 -1.02
N ASN A 118 16.15 0.63 -0.90
CA ASN A 118 15.49 -0.20 0.09
C ASN A 118 16.56 -0.94 0.89
N ASN A 119 16.16 -1.45 2.04
CA ASN A 119 16.99 -2.23 2.96
C ASN A 119 16.39 -3.63 3.12
N THR A 120 15.79 -4.15 2.05
CA THR A 120 15.19 -5.49 2.07
C THR A 120 16.25 -6.49 1.68
N GLU A 121 16.30 -7.60 2.40
CA GLU A 121 17.25 -8.68 2.19
C GLU A 121 16.50 -9.97 1.86
N ILE A 122 17.10 -10.82 1.02
CA ILE A 122 16.45 -12.03 0.50
C ILE A 122 16.21 -13.09 1.59
N ASP A 123 16.91 -12.99 2.71
CA ASP A 123 16.85 -13.89 3.86
C ASP A 123 15.97 -13.34 5.01
N GLU A 124 15.19 -12.27 4.77
CA GLU A 124 14.23 -11.75 5.75
C GLU A 124 13.11 -12.75 6.10
N ALA A 125 12.83 -13.72 5.21
CA ALA A 125 11.88 -14.83 5.36
C ALA A 125 12.16 -15.91 4.30
N SER A 126 11.46 -17.04 4.35
CA SER A 126 11.57 -18.09 3.32
C SER A 126 11.20 -17.59 1.92
N ILE A 127 10.23 -16.68 1.84
CA ILE A 127 9.78 -16.06 0.60
C ILE A 127 9.77 -14.53 0.78
N VAL A 128 10.62 -13.83 0.04
CA VAL A 128 10.71 -12.37 0.01
C VAL A 128 10.30 -11.87 -1.38
N ILE A 129 9.28 -11.00 -1.44
CA ILE A 129 8.73 -10.45 -2.69
C ILE A 129 8.85 -8.93 -2.67
N GLY A 130 9.44 -8.37 -3.72
CA GLY A 130 9.55 -6.92 -3.92
C GLY A 130 8.50 -6.39 -4.88
N LEU A 131 7.86 -5.26 -4.56
CA LEU A 131 6.90 -4.62 -5.47
C LEU A 131 7.56 -3.48 -6.25
N GLY A 132 7.79 -3.70 -7.54
CA GLY A 132 8.22 -2.67 -8.48
C GLY A 132 9.74 -2.40 -8.50
N PRO A 133 10.15 -1.21 -8.94
CA PRO A 133 11.57 -0.87 -9.14
C PRO A 133 12.36 -0.88 -7.82
N GLY A 134 13.65 -1.22 -7.90
CA GLY A 134 14.57 -1.27 -6.76
C GLY A 134 14.77 -2.66 -6.16
N PHE A 135 14.07 -3.67 -6.69
CA PHE A 135 14.25 -5.06 -6.32
C PHE A 135 14.76 -5.87 -7.52
N LYS A 136 15.60 -6.87 -7.22
CA LYS A 136 16.22 -7.76 -8.20
C LYS A 136 16.20 -9.19 -7.67
N THR A 137 15.74 -10.11 -8.50
CA THR A 137 15.63 -11.52 -8.09
C THR A 137 16.99 -12.15 -7.87
N GLY A 138 17.09 -12.95 -6.81
CA GLY A 138 18.34 -13.61 -6.40
C GLY A 138 19.38 -12.68 -5.75
N ASP A 139 19.09 -11.38 -5.65
CA ASP A 139 19.92 -10.40 -4.95
C ASP A 139 19.28 -10.06 -3.62
N ASN A 140 18.17 -9.31 -3.63
CA ASN A 140 17.48 -8.86 -2.43
C ASN A 140 16.06 -9.44 -2.25
N VAL A 141 15.54 -10.17 -3.24
CA VAL A 141 14.21 -10.81 -3.19
C VAL A 141 14.19 -12.11 -4.00
N ASN A 142 13.25 -13.00 -3.72
CA ASN A 142 13.00 -14.21 -4.52
C ASN A 142 12.23 -13.89 -5.81
N ALA A 143 11.28 -12.97 -5.74
CA ALA A 143 10.52 -12.49 -6.91
C ALA A 143 10.24 -11.00 -6.84
N VAL A 144 10.08 -10.39 -8.02
CA VAL A 144 9.64 -9.01 -8.19
C VAL A 144 8.28 -8.99 -8.86
N VAL A 145 7.33 -8.21 -8.36
CA VAL A 145 6.04 -8.01 -9.04
C VAL A 145 6.06 -6.67 -9.79
N GLU A 146 5.73 -6.70 -11.08
CA GLU A 146 5.67 -5.50 -11.90
C GLU A 146 4.54 -4.55 -11.45
N THR A 147 4.87 -3.28 -11.29
CA THR A 147 3.95 -2.24 -10.79
C THR A 147 3.72 -1.11 -11.78
N TYR A 148 4.46 -1.06 -12.89
CA TYR A 148 4.27 -0.12 -13.96
C TYR A 148 2.98 -0.47 -14.72
N ARG A 149 2.18 0.56 -15.04
CA ARG A 149 0.94 0.36 -15.79
C ARG A 149 1.28 0.03 -17.24
N GLY A 150 0.75 -1.08 -17.73
CA GLY A 150 0.98 -1.56 -19.08
C GLY A 150 0.75 -3.05 -19.18
N HIS A 151 1.23 -3.65 -20.27
CA HIS A 151 1.01 -5.06 -20.58
C HIS A 151 1.51 -6.04 -19.50
N TYR A 152 2.54 -5.64 -18.74
CA TYR A 152 3.19 -6.50 -17.75
C TYR A 152 2.71 -6.26 -16.30
N LEU A 153 1.76 -5.34 -16.07
CA LEU A 153 1.29 -5.00 -14.73
C LEU A 153 0.85 -6.23 -13.94
N GLY A 154 1.39 -6.40 -12.73
CA GLY A 154 1.03 -7.46 -11.81
C GLY A 154 1.66 -8.82 -12.12
N ARG A 155 2.55 -8.93 -13.12
CA ARG A 155 3.28 -10.17 -13.36
C ARG A 155 4.36 -10.40 -12.31
N ALA A 156 4.48 -11.62 -11.84
CA ALA A 156 5.63 -12.08 -11.07
C ALA A 156 6.83 -12.31 -12.00
N ILE A 157 7.98 -11.76 -11.62
CA ILE A 157 9.26 -11.84 -12.31
C ILE A 157 10.16 -12.67 -11.41
N TYR A 158 10.59 -13.83 -11.90
CA TYR A 158 11.47 -14.76 -11.18
C TYR A 158 12.94 -14.61 -11.59
N GLN A 159 13.21 -13.93 -12.69
CA GLN A 159 14.55 -13.59 -13.17
C GLN A 159 14.60 -12.13 -13.62
N GLY A 160 15.41 -11.31 -12.94
CA GLY A 160 15.64 -9.91 -13.29
C GLY A 160 14.99 -8.92 -12.31
N GLU A 161 14.52 -7.80 -12.85
CA GLU A 161 13.97 -6.67 -12.09
C GLU A 161 12.72 -6.11 -12.79
N ALA A 162 11.91 -5.33 -12.06
CA ALA A 162 10.79 -4.62 -12.66
C ALA A 162 11.27 -3.49 -13.59
N MET A 163 10.39 -3.02 -14.48
CA MET A 163 10.67 -1.86 -15.30
C MET A 163 11.06 -0.65 -14.44
N SER A 164 12.19 -0.02 -14.77
CA SER A 164 12.67 1.19 -14.09
C SER A 164 11.59 2.27 -13.98
N TYR A 165 11.60 2.98 -12.85
CA TYR A 165 10.67 4.09 -12.62
C TYR A 165 10.88 5.19 -13.66
N LYS A 166 9.96 5.30 -14.63
CA LYS A 166 9.85 6.49 -15.47
C LYS A 166 9.21 7.60 -14.63
N LYS A 167 9.86 8.77 -14.53
CA LYS A 167 9.40 9.92 -13.71
C LYS A 167 7.98 10.43 -14.04
N GLN A 168 7.39 9.95 -15.13
CA GLN A 168 6.04 10.28 -15.53
C GLN A 168 5.07 9.22 -14.96
N PRO A 169 4.01 9.62 -14.23
CA PRO A 169 2.90 8.72 -13.91
C PRO A 169 2.45 8.07 -15.22
N GLY A 170 2.43 6.73 -15.28
CA GLY A 170 2.08 6.02 -16.51
C GLY A 170 0.79 6.57 -17.11
N GLU A 171 0.82 6.83 -18.42
CA GLU A 171 -0.33 7.33 -19.15
C GLU A 171 -1.52 6.39 -18.93
N VAL A 172 -2.50 6.88 -18.19
CA VAL A 172 -3.86 6.35 -18.29
C VAL A 172 -4.52 7.27 -19.30
N PRO A 173 -5.21 6.75 -20.34
CA PRO A 173 -5.92 7.59 -21.30
C PRO A 173 -6.80 8.61 -20.56
N GLY A 174 -6.45 9.90 -20.62
CA GLY A 174 -7.15 10.99 -19.94
C GLY A 174 -6.59 11.51 -18.60
N TYR A 175 -5.41 11.08 -18.11
CA TYR A 175 -4.89 11.44 -16.78
C TYR A 175 -3.48 12.06 -16.87
N SER A 176 -3.43 13.38 -17.02
CA SER A 176 -2.20 14.16 -16.99
C SER A 176 -1.61 14.24 -15.57
N ILE A 177 -0.34 14.67 -15.47
CA ILE A 177 0.36 15.02 -14.21
C ILE A 177 -0.46 16.01 -13.36
N GLU A 178 -1.31 16.80 -14.00
CA GLU A 178 -2.10 17.88 -13.39
C GLU A 178 -3.11 17.38 -12.34
N ARG A 179 -3.42 16.08 -12.33
CA ARG A 179 -4.23 15.46 -11.28
C ARG A 179 -3.55 15.41 -9.92
N VAL A 180 -2.22 15.46 -9.90
CA VAL A 180 -1.44 15.35 -8.68
C VAL A 180 -1.42 16.71 -8.00
N VAL A 181 -1.86 16.74 -6.75
CA VAL A 181 -1.74 17.91 -5.89
C VAL A 181 -0.46 17.75 -5.07
N SER A 182 0.41 18.75 -5.17
CA SER A 182 1.71 18.77 -4.48
C SER A 182 1.80 19.97 -3.55
N ALA A 183 2.54 19.80 -2.45
CA ALA A 183 2.89 20.86 -1.54
C ALA A 183 3.66 21.97 -2.28
N PRO A 184 3.32 23.26 -2.05
CA PRO A 184 4.01 24.39 -2.66
C PRO A 184 5.29 24.80 -1.92
N ALA A 185 5.50 24.27 -0.70
CA ALA A 185 6.64 24.49 0.17
C ALA A 185 6.69 23.36 1.22
N GLU A 186 7.74 23.32 2.03
CA GLU A 186 7.74 22.55 3.28
C GLU A 186 6.83 23.21 4.33
N GLY A 187 6.22 22.41 5.22
CA GLY A 187 5.38 22.91 6.31
C GLY A 187 4.32 21.90 6.76
N ILE A 188 3.34 22.33 7.55
CA ILE A 188 2.25 21.47 8.02
C ILE A 188 1.08 21.55 7.04
N PHE A 189 0.67 20.41 6.49
CA PHE A 189 -0.48 20.36 5.60
C PHE A 189 -1.80 20.33 6.38
N THR A 190 -2.75 21.20 6.03
CA THR A 190 -4.12 21.19 6.56
C THR A 190 -5.16 21.23 5.44
N SER A 191 -6.32 20.64 5.66
CA SER A 191 -7.45 20.72 4.74
C SER A 191 -8.76 20.38 5.43
N GLU A 192 -9.81 21.11 5.09
CA GLU A 192 -11.19 20.82 5.48
C GLU A 192 -11.91 19.92 4.45
N ARG A 193 -11.29 19.69 3.29
CA ARG A 193 -11.86 18.90 2.20
C ARG A 193 -11.86 17.41 2.51
N LYS A 194 -12.79 16.67 1.91
CA LYS A 194 -12.92 15.22 2.09
C LYS A 194 -12.69 14.45 0.80
N ILE A 195 -12.18 13.23 0.93
CA ILE A 195 -12.13 12.28 -0.18
C ILE A 195 -13.57 12.00 -0.66
N GLY A 196 -13.79 12.06 -1.97
CA GLY A 196 -15.10 11.92 -2.61
C GLY A 196 -15.87 13.24 -2.79
N GLU A 197 -15.32 14.36 -2.35
CA GLU A 197 -15.87 15.70 -2.59
C GLU A 197 -15.51 16.19 -4.01
N LYS A 198 -16.38 17.00 -4.63
CA LYS A 198 -16.06 17.69 -5.87
C LYS A 198 -15.21 18.93 -5.57
N ILE A 199 -14.32 19.27 -6.49
CA ILE A 199 -13.52 20.49 -6.43
C ILE A 199 -13.39 21.07 -7.83
N GLU A 200 -13.52 22.39 -7.93
CA GLU A 200 -13.34 23.11 -9.18
C GLU A 200 -11.91 23.64 -9.31
N LYS A 201 -11.43 23.77 -10.55
CA LYS A 201 -10.12 24.37 -10.83
C LYS A 201 -10.02 25.76 -10.19
N GLY A 202 -8.93 25.99 -9.46
CA GLY A 202 -8.66 27.25 -8.77
C GLY A 202 -9.21 27.32 -7.34
N GLU A 203 -10.11 26.41 -6.94
CA GLU A 203 -10.56 26.31 -5.56
C GLU A 203 -9.44 25.82 -4.64
N VAL A 204 -9.56 26.18 -3.35
CA VAL A 204 -8.61 25.75 -2.32
C VAL A 204 -8.84 24.27 -1.99
N PHE A 205 -7.79 23.48 -2.17
CA PHE A 205 -7.68 22.08 -1.79
C PHE A 205 -7.26 21.93 -0.33
N GLY A 206 -6.41 22.84 0.16
CA GLY A 206 -5.89 22.87 1.53
C GLY A 206 -4.84 23.97 1.66
N TYR A 207 -4.08 23.93 2.75
CA TYR A 207 -2.98 24.85 3.03
C TYR A 207 -1.74 24.08 3.43
N VAL A 208 -0.57 24.60 3.10
CA VAL A 208 0.68 24.24 3.78
C VAL A 208 1.09 25.46 4.59
N ASP A 209 1.02 25.34 5.90
CA ASP A 209 0.97 26.46 6.85
C ASP A 209 -0.09 27.49 6.43
N TYR A 210 0.34 28.66 5.92
CA TYR A 210 -0.53 29.75 5.46
C TYR A 210 -0.65 29.82 3.93
N ILE A 211 0.07 28.97 3.19
CA ILE A 211 0.14 29.02 1.73
C ILE A 211 -1.01 28.19 1.13
N PRO A 212 -1.96 28.79 0.39
CA PRO A 212 -3.09 28.07 -0.18
C PRO A 212 -2.64 27.14 -1.32
N VAL A 213 -3.04 25.87 -1.23
CA VAL A 213 -2.90 24.89 -2.29
C VAL A 213 -4.17 24.87 -3.12
N LYS A 214 -4.08 25.24 -4.40
CA LYS A 214 -5.23 25.30 -5.30
C LYS A 214 -5.31 24.08 -6.22
N ALA A 215 -6.53 23.65 -6.53
CA ALA A 215 -6.79 22.61 -7.50
C ALA A 215 -6.37 23.06 -8.92
N LYS A 216 -5.57 22.25 -9.60
CA LYS A 216 -5.11 22.52 -10.98
C LYS A 216 -6.13 22.11 -12.04
N ILE A 217 -7.04 21.21 -11.68
CA ILE A 217 -8.12 20.67 -12.52
C ILE A 217 -9.40 20.54 -11.70
N SER A 218 -10.55 20.54 -12.37
CA SER A 218 -11.83 20.18 -11.75
C SER A 218 -12.00 18.66 -11.70
N GLY A 219 -12.67 18.15 -10.68
CA GLY A 219 -12.93 16.72 -10.55
C GLY A 219 -13.43 16.33 -9.16
N VAL A 220 -13.24 15.05 -8.82
CA VAL A 220 -13.46 14.54 -7.47
C VAL A 220 -12.12 14.38 -6.75
N ILE A 221 -12.02 14.84 -5.50
CA ILE A 221 -10.85 14.60 -4.64
C ILE A 221 -10.78 13.10 -4.36
N ARG A 222 -9.86 12.40 -5.02
CA ARG A 222 -9.69 10.95 -4.89
C ARG A 222 -8.79 10.58 -3.73
N GLY A 223 -7.89 11.48 -3.36
CA GLY A 223 -7.00 11.27 -2.25
C GLY A 223 -6.52 12.58 -1.65
N ILE A 224 -6.30 12.52 -0.35
CA ILE A 224 -5.75 13.59 0.49
C ILE A 224 -4.95 12.91 1.59
N ILE A 225 -3.73 13.36 1.84
CA ILE A 225 -2.96 12.90 3.00
C ILE A 225 -3.66 13.30 4.31
N TYR A 226 -3.23 12.74 5.43
CA TYR A 226 -3.82 13.06 6.72
C TYR A 226 -3.52 14.53 7.09
N PRO A 227 -4.52 15.35 7.46
CA PRO A 227 -4.28 16.73 7.87
C PRO A 227 -3.48 16.79 9.19
N GLY A 228 -2.56 17.76 9.31
CA GLY A 228 -1.76 17.99 10.50
C GLY A 228 -0.37 17.35 10.46
N ILE A 229 0.04 16.73 9.35
CA ILE A 229 1.39 16.16 9.20
C ILE A 229 2.31 17.11 8.43
N GLU A 230 3.60 17.02 8.73
CA GLU A 230 4.65 17.72 8.00
C GLU A 230 4.79 17.16 6.58
N VAL A 231 5.01 18.06 5.62
CA VAL A 231 5.26 17.73 4.21
C VAL A 231 6.48 18.47 3.71
N ALA A 232 7.24 17.83 2.81
CA ALA A 232 8.35 18.48 2.11
C ALA A 232 7.86 19.28 0.89
N ASP A 233 8.71 20.19 0.40
CA ASP A 233 8.45 20.86 -0.87
C ASP A 233 8.21 19.86 -2.01
N HIS A 234 7.18 20.14 -2.81
CA HIS A 234 6.69 19.30 -3.90
C HIS A 234 6.21 17.90 -3.52
N GLU A 235 6.10 17.58 -2.23
CA GLU A 235 5.54 16.31 -1.77
C GLU A 235 4.10 16.14 -2.24
N LYS A 236 3.72 14.91 -2.59
CA LYS A 236 2.36 14.63 -3.05
C LYS A 236 1.41 14.62 -1.86
N ILE A 237 0.50 15.58 -1.82
CA ILE A 237 -0.49 15.75 -0.74
C ILE A 237 -1.91 15.33 -1.14
N GLY A 238 -2.16 15.13 -2.45
CA GLY A 238 -3.48 14.77 -2.95
C GLY A 238 -3.51 14.28 -4.39
N ASP A 239 -4.68 13.78 -4.81
CA ASP A 239 -5.00 13.58 -6.22
C ASP A 239 -6.47 13.84 -6.53
N ILE A 240 -6.72 14.45 -7.69
CA ILE A 240 -8.06 14.79 -8.21
C ILE A 240 -8.36 13.90 -9.42
N ASP A 241 -9.53 13.30 -9.47
CA ASP A 241 -9.97 12.43 -10.57
C ASP A 241 -11.01 13.14 -11.43
N ASN A 242 -10.63 13.49 -12.66
CA ASN A 242 -11.47 14.20 -13.63
C ASN A 242 -12.60 13.34 -14.22
N ARG A 243 -12.58 12.01 -14.00
CA ARG A 243 -13.71 11.15 -14.39
C ARG A 243 -14.97 11.44 -13.60
N ASN A 244 -14.84 12.10 -12.44
CA ASN A 244 -15.95 12.45 -11.56
C ASN A 244 -16.77 11.25 -11.04
N ILE A 245 -16.14 10.07 -10.91
CA ILE A 245 -16.76 8.86 -10.36
C ILE A 245 -16.35 8.75 -8.89
N LYS A 246 -17.26 9.11 -7.99
CA LYS A 246 -17.01 9.17 -6.54
C LYS A 246 -16.69 7.80 -5.96
N GLU A 247 -17.33 6.75 -6.47
CA GLU A 247 -17.21 5.37 -6.01
C GLU A 247 -15.76 4.86 -6.09
N TYR A 248 -14.99 5.32 -7.09
CA TYR A 248 -13.58 4.96 -7.26
C TYR A 248 -12.64 5.51 -6.19
N CYS A 249 -13.14 6.38 -5.31
CA CYS A 249 -12.42 6.83 -4.12
C CYS A 249 -12.47 5.78 -3.01
N PHE A 250 -13.47 4.90 -3.00
CA PHE A 250 -13.76 3.98 -1.90
C PHE A 250 -13.54 2.50 -2.27
N THR A 251 -13.02 2.24 -3.46
CA THR A 251 -12.68 0.89 -3.92
C THR A 251 -11.19 0.74 -4.25
N ILE A 252 -10.65 -0.43 -3.92
CA ILE A 252 -9.30 -0.86 -4.22
C ILE A 252 -9.12 -0.80 -5.74
N SER A 253 -8.05 -0.14 -6.19
CA SER A 253 -7.81 0.02 -7.61
C SER A 253 -7.53 -1.31 -8.31
N GLU A 254 -7.87 -1.38 -9.59
CA GLU A 254 -7.50 -2.44 -10.51
C GLU A 254 -5.98 -2.71 -10.49
N LYS A 255 -5.17 -1.65 -10.34
CA LYS A 255 -3.72 -1.75 -10.23
C LYS A 255 -3.29 -2.51 -8.97
N ALA A 256 -3.83 -2.12 -7.81
CA ALA A 256 -3.50 -2.77 -6.55
C ALA A 256 -3.97 -4.23 -6.53
N LEU A 257 -5.14 -4.51 -7.11
CA LEU A 257 -5.66 -5.88 -7.24
C LEU A 257 -4.84 -6.76 -8.19
N ALA A 258 -4.30 -6.20 -9.28
CA ALA A 258 -3.43 -6.91 -10.22
C ALA A 258 -2.07 -7.23 -9.58
N ILE A 259 -1.47 -6.26 -8.90
CA ILE A 259 -0.21 -6.45 -8.15
C ILE A 259 -0.40 -7.50 -7.05
N GLY A 260 -1.46 -7.40 -6.25
CA GLY A 260 -1.77 -8.41 -5.24
C GLY A 260 -2.00 -9.81 -5.82
N GLY A 261 -2.51 -9.90 -7.05
CA GLY A 261 -2.62 -11.16 -7.78
C GLY A 261 -1.26 -11.77 -8.11
N GLY A 262 -0.32 -10.95 -8.60
CA GLY A 262 1.07 -11.37 -8.84
C GLY A 262 1.81 -11.80 -7.58
N VAL A 263 1.55 -11.12 -6.46
CA VAL A 263 2.12 -11.52 -5.16
C VAL A 263 1.58 -12.88 -4.73
N LEU A 264 0.26 -13.09 -4.82
CA LEU A 264 -0.35 -14.38 -4.50
C LEU A 264 0.19 -15.49 -5.41
N GLU A 265 0.37 -15.22 -6.71
CA GLU A 265 1.00 -16.15 -7.65
C GLU A 265 2.41 -16.54 -7.19
N ALA A 266 3.27 -15.57 -6.90
CA ALA A 266 4.64 -15.81 -6.47
C ALA A 266 4.71 -16.59 -5.14
N VAL A 267 3.85 -16.26 -4.17
CA VAL A 267 3.76 -17.01 -2.90
C VAL A 267 3.43 -18.48 -3.16
N LEU A 268 2.44 -18.75 -4.01
CA LEU A 268 2.04 -20.13 -4.35
C LEU A 268 3.06 -20.85 -5.22
N TYR A 269 3.84 -20.12 -6.04
CA TYR A 269 4.93 -20.67 -6.82
C TYR A 269 6.01 -21.27 -5.89
N PHE A 270 6.53 -20.48 -4.96
CA PHE A 270 7.58 -20.94 -4.04
C PHE A 270 7.07 -21.91 -2.97
N SER A 271 5.79 -21.84 -2.57
CA SER A 271 5.21 -22.80 -1.61
C SER A 271 5.05 -24.22 -2.18
N LYS A 272 5.19 -24.42 -3.50
CA LYS A 272 5.15 -25.76 -4.11
C LYS A 272 6.46 -26.52 -3.93
N ASP A 273 7.58 -25.81 -3.85
CA ASP A 273 8.92 -26.40 -3.77
C ASP A 273 9.27 -26.88 -2.35
N GLU A 274 8.40 -26.63 -1.37
CA GLU A 274 8.52 -27.11 0.02
C GLU A 274 7.86 -28.49 0.27
N ASN A 275 7.15 -29.07 -0.72
CA ASN A 275 6.53 -30.40 -0.65
C ASN A 275 7.21 -31.39 -1.59
#